data_AF-A0A7J9JHB4-F1
#
_entry.id   AF-A0A7J9JHB4-F1
#
_cell.length_a   1.000
_cell.length_b   1.000
_cell.length_c   1.000
_cell.angle_alpha   90.00
_cell.angle_beta   90.00
_cell.angle_gamma   90.00
#
_symmetry.space_group_name_H-M   'P 1'
#
loop_
_entity.id
_entity.type
_entity.pdbx_description
1 polymer ?
#
loop_
_entity_poly.entity_id
_entity_poly.type
_entity_poly.pdbx_seq_one_letter_code
_entity_poly.pdbx_strand_id
1 'polypeptide(L)'
;MYQLQLEKLSDIQCQPESQLKFITEAWLQIVECRRVLKWTYAYGYYLPEHEHAKRQFFEYLQGEAESGLERLHQCAEKELQVYLNADGPSKDFNEFRTKLAGLTSVTRNYFENLVRALENGLSDVDSRGACSRMGNSKGLGGGSSRGRSGKGKGSTSRPSSSSRNIDDSGHWSCEYCTFANVKSATICLMCQQRR
;
A
#
# COMPACT_ATOMS: atom_id res chain seq x y z
N MET A 1 8.46 30.01 -9.92
CA MET A 1 9.46 29.97 -8.82
C MET A 1 10.56 28.94 -9.09
N TYR A 2 10.23 27.71 -9.46
CA TYR A 2 11.21 26.64 -9.76
C TYR A 2 12.15 26.90 -10.95
N GLN A 3 11.63 27.40 -12.08
CA GLN A 3 12.42 27.58 -13.30
C GLN A 3 13.64 28.49 -13.07
N LEU A 4 13.43 29.60 -12.36
CA LEU A 4 14.47 30.58 -12.03
C LEU A 4 15.57 30.01 -11.12
N GLN A 5 15.24 29.08 -10.22
CA GLN A 5 16.24 28.43 -9.38
C GLN A 5 17.07 27.42 -10.17
N LEU A 6 16.47 26.74 -11.15
CA LEU A 6 17.17 25.78 -12.01
C LEU A 6 18.10 26.48 -13.00
N GLU A 7 17.64 27.57 -13.63
CA GLU A 7 18.46 28.43 -14.51
C GLU A 7 19.67 28.98 -13.74
N LYS A 8 19.43 29.57 -12.55
CA LYS A 8 20.50 30.06 -11.69
C LYS A 8 21.51 28.97 -11.32
N LEU A 9 21.03 27.77 -11.00
CA LEU A 9 21.91 26.64 -10.64
C LEU A 9 22.73 26.16 -11.84
N SER A 10 22.12 26.13 -13.04
CA SER A 10 22.80 25.83 -14.31
C SER A 10 23.96 26.78 -14.55
N ASP A 11 23.74 28.08 -14.34
CA ASP A 11 24.77 29.11 -14.49
C ASP A 11 25.91 28.95 -13.48
N ILE A 12 25.59 28.78 -12.19
CA ILE A 12 26.60 28.65 -11.13
C ILE A 12 27.43 27.38 -11.29
N GLN A 13 26.81 26.25 -11.62
CA GLN A 13 27.48 24.96 -11.70
C GLN A 13 28.06 24.66 -13.10
N CYS A 14 27.83 25.54 -14.08
CA CYS A 14 28.20 25.35 -15.48
C CYS A 14 27.70 24.00 -16.03
N GLN A 15 26.48 23.60 -15.67
CA GLN A 15 25.85 22.34 -16.11
C GLN A 15 24.58 22.64 -16.90
N PRO A 16 24.35 21.97 -18.05
CA PRO A 16 23.12 22.19 -18.81
C PRO A 16 21.90 21.72 -18.00
N GLU A 17 20.76 22.40 -18.14
CA GLU A 17 19.51 22.07 -17.42
C GLU A 17 19.08 20.60 -17.54
N SER A 18 19.40 19.96 -18.67
CA SER A 18 19.16 18.52 -18.87
C SER A 18 19.81 17.63 -17.81
N GLN A 19 20.93 18.06 -17.24
CA GLN A 19 21.66 17.39 -16.16
C GLN A 19 21.10 17.71 -14.77
N LEU A 20 20.18 18.67 -14.66
CA LEU A 20 19.55 19.11 -13.41
C LEU A 20 18.16 18.49 -13.18
N LYS A 21 17.65 17.69 -14.12
CA LYS A 21 16.32 17.04 -14.05
C LYS A 21 16.10 16.21 -12.78
N PHE A 22 17.17 15.67 -12.19
CA PHE A 22 17.12 14.90 -10.95
C PHE A 22 16.52 15.71 -9.77
N ILE A 23 16.68 17.04 -9.78
CA ILE A 23 16.09 17.93 -8.76
C ILE A 23 14.57 17.97 -8.93
N THR A 24 14.10 18.17 -10.16
CA THR A 24 12.66 18.15 -10.48
C THR A 24 12.03 16.81 -10.12
N GLU A 25 12.72 15.70 -10.45
CA GLU A 25 12.26 14.35 -10.10
C GLU A 25 12.15 14.15 -8.59
N ALA A 26 13.12 14.63 -7.80
CA ALA A 26 13.07 14.57 -6.35
C ALA A 26 11.86 15.31 -5.78
N TRP A 27 11.57 16.52 -6.27
CA TRP A 27 10.44 17.31 -5.82
C TRP A 27 9.09 16.72 -6.22
N LEU A 28 8.97 16.20 -7.44
CA LEU A 28 7.79 15.45 -7.87
C LEU A 28 7.58 14.23 -6.97
N GLN A 29 8.64 13.49 -6.66
CA GLN A 29 8.56 12.35 -5.73
C GLN A 29 8.08 12.80 -4.35
N ILE A 30 8.59 13.91 -3.79
CA ILE A 30 8.15 14.46 -2.50
C ILE A 30 6.65 14.78 -2.53
N VAL A 31 6.16 15.44 -3.59
CA VAL A 31 4.74 15.80 -3.73
C VAL A 31 3.85 14.55 -3.79
N GLU A 32 4.23 13.55 -4.58
CA GLU A 32 3.47 12.30 -4.69
C GLU A 32 3.49 11.51 -3.37
N CYS A 33 4.64 11.39 -2.71
CA CYS A 33 4.76 10.77 -1.40
C CYS A 33 3.83 11.45 -0.37
N ARG A 34 3.82 12.80 -0.33
CA ARG A 34 2.91 13.55 0.56
C ARG A 34 1.44 13.31 0.23
N ARG A 35 1.09 13.12 -1.05
CA ARG A 35 -0.28 12.76 -1.46
C ARG A 35 -0.65 11.37 -0.96
N VAL A 36 0.24 10.38 -1.09
CA VAL A 36 0.03 9.02 -0.57
C VAL A 36 -0.17 9.05 0.94
N LEU A 37 0.66 9.78 1.69
CA LEU A 37 0.54 9.86 3.15
C LEU A 37 -0.83 10.37 3.60
N LYS A 38 -1.39 11.40 2.93
CA LYS A 38 -2.75 11.89 3.27
C LYS A 38 -3.78 10.76 3.24
N TRP A 39 -3.69 9.87 2.26
CA TRP A 39 -4.59 8.73 2.14
C TRP A 39 -4.24 7.59 3.11
N THR A 40 -2.96 7.40 3.45
CA THR A 40 -2.58 6.39 4.44
C THR A 40 -3.07 6.75 5.84
N TYR A 41 -3.07 8.04 6.21
CA TYR A 41 -3.70 8.48 7.46
C TYR A 41 -5.20 8.17 7.49
N ALA A 42 -5.92 8.38 6.38
CA ALA A 42 -7.33 8.01 6.28
C ALA A 42 -7.52 6.48 6.36
N TYR A 43 -6.68 5.70 5.67
CA TYR A 43 -6.70 4.24 5.74
C TYR A 43 -6.48 3.74 7.18
N GLY A 44 -5.43 4.23 7.84
CA GLY A 44 -5.08 3.87 9.21
C GLY A 44 -6.19 4.20 10.22
N TYR A 45 -6.90 5.31 10.04
CA TYR A 45 -8.05 5.67 10.87
C TYR A 45 -9.18 4.63 10.81
N TYR A 46 -9.45 4.05 9.64
CA TYR A 46 -10.49 3.04 9.46
C TYR A 46 -10.02 1.60 9.67
N LEU A 47 -8.74 1.37 9.99
CA LEU A 47 -8.20 0.04 10.23
C LEU A 47 -8.73 -0.52 11.57
N PRO A 48 -9.45 -1.66 11.60
CA PRO A 48 -10.15 -2.13 12.80
C PRO A 48 -9.23 -2.40 14.00
N GLU A 49 -9.62 -1.94 15.19
CA GLU A 49 -8.80 -1.99 16.42
C GLU A 49 -8.27 -3.38 16.77
N HIS A 50 -9.05 -4.44 16.50
CA HIS A 50 -8.71 -5.82 16.81
C HIS A 50 -7.70 -6.47 15.84
N GLU A 51 -7.45 -5.88 14.68
CA GLU A 51 -6.46 -6.38 13.71
C GLU A 51 -5.03 -5.93 14.07
N HIS A 52 -4.55 -6.31 15.25
CA HIS A 52 -3.28 -5.81 15.81
C HIS A 52 -2.06 -6.03 14.90
N ALA A 53 -1.93 -7.20 14.29
CA ALA A 53 -0.79 -7.52 13.42
C ALA A 53 -0.76 -6.61 12.18
N LYS A 54 -1.92 -6.37 11.56
CA LYS A 54 -2.05 -5.46 10.41
C LYS A 54 -1.74 -4.02 10.80
N ARG A 55 -2.19 -3.56 11.98
CA ARG A 55 -1.87 -2.21 12.46
C ARG A 55 -0.38 -2.01 12.67
N GLN A 56 0.28 -2.95 13.35
CA GLN A 56 1.73 -2.88 13.57
C GLN A 56 2.51 -2.89 12.25
N PHE A 57 2.09 -3.73 11.30
CA PHE A 57 2.72 -3.79 9.98
C PHE A 57 2.51 -2.50 9.18
N PHE A 58 1.30 -1.95 9.22
CA PHE A 58 0.98 -0.66 8.60
C PHE A 58 1.80 0.49 9.19
N GLU A 59 1.85 0.61 10.53
CA GLU A 59 2.61 1.64 11.23
C GLU A 59 4.11 1.56 10.91
N TYR A 60 4.65 0.34 10.83
CA TYR A 60 6.02 0.12 10.41
C TYR A 60 6.28 0.62 8.97
N LEU A 61 5.44 0.20 8.01
CA LEU A 61 5.59 0.62 6.61
C LEU A 61 5.43 2.13 6.44
N GLN A 62 4.47 2.74 7.14
CA GLN A 62 4.28 4.18 7.13
C GLN A 62 5.50 4.89 7.74
N GLY A 63 6.02 4.41 8.87
CA GLY A 63 7.19 5.00 9.52
C GLY A 63 8.45 4.98 8.65
N GLU A 64 8.72 3.86 7.96
CA GLU A 64 9.83 3.75 7.02
C GLU A 64 9.67 4.73 5.84
N ALA A 65 8.47 4.83 5.28
CA ALA A 65 8.15 5.76 4.20
C ALA A 65 8.28 7.23 4.62
N GLU A 66 7.76 7.61 5.78
CA GLU A 66 7.86 8.96 6.32
C GLU A 66 9.31 9.35 6.62
N SER A 67 10.08 8.46 7.23
CA SER A 67 11.52 8.66 7.49
C SER A 67 12.32 8.84 6.19
N GLY A 68 12.03 8.01 5.17
CA GLY A 68 12.62 8.17 3.84
C GLY A 68 12.25 9.51 3.19
N LEU A 69 10.98 9.91 3.29
CA LEU A 69 10.49 11.18 2.74
C LEU A 69 11.16 12.38 3.42
N GLU A 70 11.31 12.37 4.74
CA GLU A 70 11.92 13.49 5.46
C GLU A 70 13.39 13.67 5.06
N ARG A 71 14.15 12.58 4.95
CA ARG A 71 15.54 12.63 4.45
C ARG A 71 15.64 13.18 3.03
N LEU A 72 14.74 12.73 2.13
CA LEU A 72 14.69 13.23 0.76
C LEU A 72 14.36 14.72 0.72
N HIS A 73 13.35 15.14 1.47
CA HIS A 73 12.91 16.54 1.54
C HIS A 73 14.00 17.44 2.11
N GLN A 74 14.66 17.03 3.19
CA GLN A 74 15.77 17.76 3.78
C GLN A 74 16.93 17.95 2.79
N CYS A 75 17.29 16.92 2.03
CA CYS A 75 18.34 17.01 1.02
C CYS A 75 17.95 17.95 -0.13
N ALA A 76 16.71 17.83 -0.63
CA ALA A 76 16.20 18.64 -1.73
C ALA A 76 16.03 20.13 -1.36
N GLU A 77 15.72 20.44 -0.10
CA GLU A 77 15.50 21.81 0.37
C GLU A 77 16.76 22.46 0.95
N LYS A 78 17.43 21.81 1.91
CA LYS A 78 18.52 22.43 2.68
C LYS A 78 19.88 22.24 2.03
N GLU A 79 20.18 21.03 1.56
CA GLU A 79 21.51 20.75 0.97
C GLU A 79 21.64 21.40 -0.42
N LEU A 80 20.56 21.42 -1.20
CA LEU A 80 20.54 22.13 -2.49
C LEU A 80 20.87 23.62 -2.35
N GLN A 81 20.43 24.24 -1.25
CA GLN A 81 20.60 25.68 -1.02
C GLN A 81 22.08 26.09 -0.95
N VAL A 82 22.97 25.18 -0.53
CA VAL A 82 24.42 25.42 -0.49
C VAL A 82 24.96 25.69 -1.90
N TYR A 83 24.49 24.95 -2.90
CA TYR A 83 24.94 25.09 -4.29
C TYR A 83 24.28 26.27 -5.02
N LEU A 84 23.07 26.68 -4.60
CA LEU A 84 22.39 27.88 -5.10
C LEU A 84 23.01 29.19 -4.62
N ASN A 85 23.74 29.14 -3.50
CA ASN A 85 24.40 30.28 -2.88
C ASN A 85 25.93 30.24 -3.05
N ALA A 86 26.46 29.30 -3.84
CA ALA A 86 27.89 29.20 -4.10
C ALA A 86 28.35 30.28 -5.10
N ASP A 87 29.59 30.74 -4.93
CA ASP A 87 30.22 31.73 -5.82
C ASP A 87 30.76 31.12 -7.13
N GLY A 88 30.60 29.80 -7.33
CA GLY A 88 31.01 29.10 -8.54
C GLY A 88 30.80 27.58 -8.49
N PRO A 89 31.27 26.85 -9.52
CA PRO A 89 31.07 25.41 -9.62
C PRO A 89 31.78 24.66 -8.49
N SER A 90 31.09 23.68 -7.91
CA SER A 90 31.66 22.79 -6.89
C SER A 90 31.84 21.38 -7.43
N LYS A 91 32.98 20.75 -7.12
CA LYS A 91 33.22 19.34 -7.45
C LYS A 91 32.26 18.42 -6.69
N ASP A 92 31.84 18.83 -5.50
CA ASP A 92 30.94 18.08 -4.62
C ASP A 92 29.49 18.08 -5.15
N PHE A 93 29.19 18.90 -6.17
CA PHE A 93 27.86 18.92 -6.78
C PHE A 93 27.48 17.57 -7.41
N ASN A 94 28.46 16.84 -7.95
CA ASN A 94 28.21 15.50 -8.49
C ASN A 94 27.89 14.47 -7.39
N GLU A 95 28.50 14.64 -6.21
CA GLU A 95 28.17 13.81 -5.04
C GLU A 95 26.76 14.11 -4.56
N PHE A 96 26.40 15.39 -4.46
CA PHE A 96 25.03 15.81 -4.15
C PHE A 96 24.01 15.27 -5.16
N ARG A 97 24.32 15.35 -6.46
CA ARG A 97 23.46 14.78 -7.50
C ARG A 97 23.20 13.30 -7.29
N THR A 98 24.29 12.54 -7.06
CA THR A 98 24.20 11.09 -6.83
C THR A 98 23.39 10.79 -5.57
N LYS A 99 23.62 11.55 -4.49
CA LYS A 99 22.89 11.44 -3.23
C LYS A 99 21.40 11.72 -3.39
N LEU A 100 21.03 12.84 -4.04
CA LEU A 100 19.63 13.22 -4.22
C LEU A 100 18.87 12.21 -5.10
N ALA A 101 19.48 11.77 -6.19
CA ALA A 101 18.91 10.73 -7.05
C ALA A 101 18.74 9.40 -6.29
N GLY A 102 19.74 9.01 -5.50
CA GLY A 102 19.70 7.82 -4.66
C GLY A 102 18.57 7.88 -3.62
N LEU A 103 18.47 8.98 -2.87
CA LEU A 103 17.37 9.20 -1.92
C LEU A 103 16.01 9.16 -2.61
N THR A 104 15.89 9.77 -3.80
CA THR A 104 14.64 9.76 -4.58
C THR A 104 14.21 8.34 -4.91
N SER A 105 15.14 7.49 -5.35
CA SER A 105 14.89 6.09 -5.68
C SER A 105 14.50 5.26 -4.44
N VAL A 106 15.24 5.41 -3.34
CA VAL A 106 14.97 4.71 -2.09
C VAL A 106 13.61 5.10 -1.51
N THR A 107 13.29 6.40 -1.47
CA THR A 107 12.00 6.88 -1.01
C THR A 107 10.86 6.37 -1.89
N ARG A 108 11.04 6.35 -3.22
CA ARG A 108 10.06 5.74 -4.12
C ARG A 108 9.78 4.28 -3.74
N ASN A 109 10.82 3.49 -3.47
CA ASN A 109 10.66 2.09 -3.09
C ASN A 109 9.88 1.91 -1.79
N TYR A 110 10.14 2.72 -0.76
CA TYR A 110 9.35 2.68 0.48
C TYR A 110 7.85 2.92 0.22
N PHE A 111 7.53 3.91 -0.61
CA PHE A 111 6.14 4.23 -0.95
C PHE A 111 5.49 3.17 -1.85
N GLU A 112 6.21 2.59 -2.81
CA GLU A 112 5.72 1.47 -3.62
C GLU A 112 5.41 0.24 -2.75
N ASN A 113 6.27 -0.05 -1.76
CA ASN A 113 6.04 -1.14 -0.81
C ASN A 113 4.82 -0.87 0.07
N LEU A 114 4.67 0.36 0.58
CA LEU A 114 3.51 0.79 1.36
C LEU A 114 2.22 0.65 0.56
N VAL A 115 2.15 1.23 -0.64
CA VAL A 115 0.95 1.17 -1.49
C VAL A 115 0.60 -0.27 -1.83
N ARG A 116 1.57 -1.10 -2.22
CA ARG A 116 1.34 -2.51 -2.53
C ARG A 116 0.77 -3.29 -1.33
N ALA A 117 1.27 -3.03 -0.11
CA ALA A 117 0.74 -3.66 1.09
C ALA A 117 -0.70 -3.23 1.40
N LEU A 118 -1.03 -1.95 1.15
CA LEU A 118 -2.39 -1.42 1.31
C LEU A 118 -3.36 -2.00 0.27
N GLU A 119 -2.94 -2.10 -0.99
CA GLU A 119 -3.71 -2.72 -2.08
C GLU A 119 -4.02 -4.20 -1.79
N ASN A 120 -3.09 -4.90 -1.13
CA ASN A 120 -3.27 -6.28 -0.69
C ASN A 120 -4.02 -6.41 0.66
N GLY A 121 -4.51 -5.31 1.23
CA GLY A 121 -5.26 -5.34 2.49
C GLY A 121 -4.45 -5.83 3.69
N LEU A 122 -3.12 -5.67 3.66
CA LEU A 122 -2.19 -6.08 4.71
C LEU A 122 -2.24 -7.58 5.03
N SER A 123 -2.55 -8.44 4.05
CA SER A 123 -2.71 -9.88 4.28
C SER A 123 -1.41 -10.61 4.64
N ASP A 124 -0.24 -9.98 4.46
CA ASP A 124 1.08 -10.58 4.72
C ASP A 124 1.31 -10.96 6.19
N VAL A 125 0.47 -10.42 7.09
CA VAL A 125 0.52 -10.67 8.54
C VAL A 125 -0.72 -11.39 9.08
N ASP A 126 -1.58 -11.93 8.21
CA ASP A 126 -2.76 -12.69 8.65
C ASP A 126 -2.34 -13.93 9.46
N SER A 127 -2.78 -13.97 10.72
CA SER A 127 -2.37 -14.98 11.71
C SER A 127 -3.04 -16.36 11.51
N ARG A 128 -3.64 -16.64 10.36
CA ARG A 128 -4.50 -17.82 10.13
C ARG A 128 -3.77 -19.02 9.50
N GLY A 129 -2.54 -19.31 9.93
CA GLY A 129 -1.76 -20.42 9.34
C GLY A 129 -0.83 -21.22 10.25
N ALA A 130 -0.72 -20.94 11.55
CA ALA A 130 0.24 -21.64 12.43
C ALA A 130 -0.39 -22.62 13.44
N CYS A 131 -1.69 -22.89 13.37
CA CYS A 131 -2.34 -23.80 14.30
C CYS A 131 -3.40 -24.69 13.63
N SER A 132 -3.00 -25.56 12.70
CA SER A 132 -3.68 -26.85 12.58
C SER A 132 -2.75 -27.95 12.07
N ARG A 133 -2.63 -28.99 12.90
CA ARG A 133 -2.15 -30.35 12.61
C ARG A 133 -0.64 -30.58 12.52
N MET A 134 -0.04 -30.79 13.69
CA MET A 134 1.00 -31.82 13.85
C MET A 134 0.57 -32.81 14.94
N GLY A 135 -0.54 -33.50 14.70
CA GLY A 135 -0.87 -34.74 15.40
C GLY A 135 -0.41 -35.90 14.53
N ASN A 136 0.84 -36.35 14.68
CA ASN A 136 1.35 -37.52 13.98
C ASN A 136 1.71 -38.60 15.01
N SER A 137 0.71 -39.37 15.42
CA SER A 137 0.89 -40.66 16.08
C SER A 137 1.39 -41.67 15.06
N LYS A 138 2.44 -42.39 15.47
CA LYS A 138 3.15 -43.43 14.72
C LYS A 138 2.21 -44.57 14.32
N GLY A 139 2.41 -45.06 13.10
CA GLY A 139 1.61 -46.14 12.50
C GLY A 139 2.07 -47.55 12.82
N LEU A 140 1.15 -48.49 12.55
CA LEU A 140 1.26 -49.94 12.28
C LEU A 140 -0.07 -50.27 11.59
N GLY A 141 -0.27 -51.09 10.55
CA GLY A 141 0.51 -52.08 9.84
C GLY A 141 -0.48 -53.15 9.34
N GLY A 142 -0.44 -53.48 8.05
CA GLY A 142 -0.83 -54.80 7.50
C GLY A 142 -2.31 -55.09 7.15
N GLY A 143 -2.51 -55.77 6.01
CA GLY A 143 -3.60 -56.74 5.85
C GLY A 143 -4.46 -56.65 4.57
N SER A 144 -4.19 -57.52 3.61
CA SER A 144 -4.91 -57.75 2.35
C SER A 144 -6.16 -58.66 2.54
N SER A 145 -7.26 -58.45 1.78
CA SER A 145 -7.89 -59.49 0.93
C SER A 145 -9.27 -59.13 0.32
N ARG A 146 -9.36 -59.46 -0.97
CA ARG A 146 -10.47 -59.79 -1.92
C ARG A 146 -11.96 -59.82 -1.46
N GLY A 147 -12.84 -59.36 -2.37
CA GLY A 147 -14.04 -60.13 -2.79
C GLY A 147 -15.37 -59.41 -3.17
N ARG A 148 -15.68 -59.39 -4.49
CA ARG A 148 -16.99 -59.54 -5.20
C ARG A 148 -18.21 -58.60 -4.97
N SER A 149 -18.51 -57.84 -6.04
CA SER A 149 -19.72 -57.84 -6.92
C SER A 149 -21.15 -57.46 -6.43
N GLY A 150 -21.79 -56.54 -7.18
CA GLY A 150 -23.27 -56.41 -7.39
C GLY A 150 -23.76 -54.94 -7.46
N LYS A 151 -23.91 -54.27 -8.61
CA LYS A 151 -24.97 -54.28 -9.68
C LYS A 151 -26.25 -53.45 -9.35
N GLY A 152 -26.48 -52.38 -10.13
CA GLY A 152 -27.81 -51.75 -10.38
C GLY A 152 -27.79 -50.21 -10.48
N LYS A 153 -27.73 -49.62 -11.71
CA LYS A 153 -28.79 -48.82 -12.42
C LYS A 153 -29.24 -47.52 -11.69
N GLY A 154 -29.31 -46.32 -12.26
CA GLY A 154 -29.13 -45.80 -13.62
C GLY A 154 -29.54 -44.30 -13.70
N SER A 155 -29.31 -43.70 -14.88
CA SER A 155 -29.87 -42.48 -15.50
C SER A 155 -29.47 -41.05 -15.03
N THR A 156 -28.76 -40.35 -15.94
CA THR A 156 -28.97 -38.96 -16.48
C THR A 156 -29.49 -37.86 -15.54
N SER A 157 -28.93 -36.63 -15.44
CA SER A 157 -28.55 -35.66 -16.49
C SER A 157 -27.78 -34.45 -15.89
N ARG A 158 -26.89 -33.83 -16.68
CA ARG A 158 -26.37 -32.44 -16.54
C ARG A 158 -27.18 -31.50 -17.46
N PRO A 159 -26.97 -30.16 -17.49
CA PRO A 159 -26.79 -29.18 -16.40
C PRO A 159 -27.66 -27.91 -16.63
N SER A 160 -27.87 -27.02 -15.63
CA SER A 160 -27.89 -25.54 -15.81
C SER A 160 -28.36 -24.79 -14.57
N SER A 161 -27.57 -23.75 -14.24
CA SER A 161 -27.90 -22.45 -13.61
C SER A 161 -29.24 -22.26 -12.90
N SER A 162 -29.20 -21.71 -11.67
CA SER A 162 -29.50 -20.28 -11.41
C SER A 162 -29.73 -20.01 -9.91
N SER A 163 -29.09 -18.95 -9.43
CA SER A 163 -29.32 -18.19 -8.19
C SER A 163 -29.72 -18.97 -6.93
N ARG A 164 -28.73 -19.25 -6.07
CA ARG A 164 -29.02 -19.49 -4.66
C ARG A 164 -29.05 -18.16 -3.93
N ASN A 165 -30.27 -17.79 -3.55
CA ASN A 165 -30.61 -16.81 -2.52
C ASN A 165 -29.72 -17.01 -1.29
N ILE A 166 -29.15 -15.91 -0.79
CA ILE A 166 -28.53 -15.81 0.53
C ILE A 166 -29.18 -14.63 1.25
N ASP A 167 -29.91 -14.99 2.30
CA ASP A 167 -30.36 -14.27 3.50
C ASP A 167 -30.53 -12.73 3.54
N ASP A 168 -31.74 -12.37 3.98
CA ASP A 168 -32.25 -11.08 4.46
C ASP A 168 -31.32 -10.46 5.52
N SER A 169 -30.26 -9.80 5.06
CA SER A 169 -29.26 -9.21 5.92
C SER A 169 -29.63 -7.77 6.29
N GLY A 170 -30.72 -7.58 7.04
CA GLY A 170 -30.97 -6.51 8.01
C GLY A 170 -30.43 -5.07 7.81
N HIS A 171 -30.11 -4.61 6.60
CA HIS A 171 -29.42 -3.34 6.34
C HIS A 171 -30.00 -2.64 5.09
N TRP A 172 -29.85 -1.32 5.02
CA TRP A 172 -30.14 -0.49 3.84
C TRP A 172 -28.94 0.38 3.49
N SER A 173 -28.64 0.51 2.20
CA SER A 173 -27.56 1.37 1.70
C SER A 173 -28.04 2.80 1.55
N CYS A 174 -27.27 3.77 2.04
CA CYS A 174 -27.58 5.19 1.88
C CYS A 174 -27.44 5.62 0.41
N GLU A 175 -28.46 6.27 -0.15
CA GLU A 175 -28.42 6.75 -1.54
C GLU A 175 -27.40 7.87 -1.77
N TYR A 176 -26.98 8.58 -0.72
CA TYR A 176 -26.09 9.74 -0.81
C TYR A 176 -24.60 9.38 -0.63
N CYS A 177 -24.29 8.39 0.21
CA CYS A 177 -22.91 8.04 0.53
C CYS A 177 -22.62 6.53 0.48
N THR A 178 -23.59 5.72 0.04
CA THR A 178 -23.51 4.24 -0.10
C THR A 178 -23.25 3.43 1.17
N PHE A 179 -23.14 4.10 2.33
CA PHE A 179 -22.92 3.43 3.62
C PHE A 179 -24.05 2.46 3.98
N ALA A 180 -23.71 1.28 4.49
CA ALA A 180 -24.66 0.26 4.91
C ALA A 180 -25.14 0.54 6.35
N ASN A 181 -26.39 0.96 6.48
CA ASN A 181 -27.04 1.26 7.76
C ASN A 181 -27.88 0.07 8.22
N VAL A 182 -28.02 -0.11 9.53
CA VAL A 182 -28.96 -1.11 10.10
C VAL A 182 -30.40 -0.78 9.69
N LYS A 183 -31.25 -1.79 9.46
CA LYS A 183 -32.66 -1.65 9.01
C LYS A 183 -33.52 -0.80 9.96
N SER A 184 -33.17 -0.74 11.24
CA SER A 184 -33.83 0.09 12.25
C SER A 184 -33.46 1.58 12.19
N ALA A 185 -32.35 1.96 11.53
CA ALA A 185 -31.94 3.34 11.40
C ALA A 185 -32.75 4.06 10.32
N THR A 186 -33.25 5.25 10.63
CA THR A 186 -33.97 6.14 9.69
C THR A 186 -33.08 7.25 9.13
N ILE A 187 -31.88 7.41 9.71
CA ILE A 187 -30.88 8.42 9.37
C ILE A 187 -29.56 7.69 9.13
N CYS A 188 -28.83 8.09 8.09
CA CYS A 188 -27.53 7.53 7.80
C CYS A 188 -26.51 7.92 8.88
N LEU A 189 -25.83 6.94 9.47
CA LEU A 189 -24.82 7.17 10.51
C LEU A 189 -23.61 7.97 10.03
N MET A 190 -23.31 7.93 8.73
CA MET A 190 -22.13 8.61 8.16
C MET A 190 -22.42 10.02 7.68
N CYS A 191 -23.56 10.25 7.01
CA CYS A 191 -23.85 11.54 6.38
C CYS A 191 -25.08 12.26 6.96
N GLN A 192 -25.73 11.68 7.97
CA GLN A 192 -26.91 12.23 8.67
C GLN A 192 -28.12 12.51 7.78
N GLN A 193 -28.10 12.02 6.55
CA GLN A 193 -29.20 12.14 5.61
C GLN A 193 -30.24 11.04 5.88
N ARG A 194 -31.53 11.36 5.73
CA ARG A 194 -32.61 10.38 5.93
C ARG A 194 -32.59 9.33 4.82
N ARG A 195 -33.04 8.13 5.19
CA ARG A 195 -33.37 7.06 4.26
C ARG A 195 -34.46 7.50 3.28
#